data_AF-A0A812V147-F1
#
_entry.id   AF-A0A812V147-F1
#
_cell.length_a   1.000
_cell.length_b   1.000
_cell.length_c   1.000
_cell.angle_alpha   90.00
_cell.angle_beta   90.00
_cell.angle_gamma   90.00
#
_symmetry.space_group_name_H-M   'P 1'
#
loop_
_entity.id
_entity.type
_entity.pdbx_description
1 polymer ?
#
loop_
_entity_poly.entity_id
_entity_poly.type
_entity_poly.pdbx_seq_one_letter_code
_entity_poly.pdbx_strand_id
1 'polypeptide(L)'
;MGRKRGGDGGGEMEMPSGFPNVPAGALDPAALGFPFPGMPGGPPGTVPPKMPGAPPGAPLGPPGAPGMPPGLLPGLGLPGLQMPPGGLPSFPGAKMPPPPPGLGGLGLGLQLPPGIGPPQALPKLPMPGLPPGSMDSEALAQMRFQQVATEYEQIKNAGIDPQVSELAEYHGLDDRATRALDEEMKKRRATFESDLQALWVGLEGAKNPSGMLMMKLKDMRMGTFKGMTALDKQIHDFAKRNRLDAQAAVKLAEVLHNRDDIEADLSKIQKHLERSNKPSSLVMMMLRDLREGKPIKEPGYAPAIGSKVHEKELRATQKDSQEPHSTERQWFWQTKP
;
A
#
# COMPACT_ATOMS: atom_id res chain seq x y z
N MET A 1 45.91 -8.67 -22.79
CA MET A 1 44.51 -9.12 -22.68
C MET A 1 43.59 -7.92 -22.91
N GLY A 2 43.24 -7.67 -24.18
CA GLY A 2 42.36 -6.57 -24.57
C GLY A 2 40.91 -7.02 -24.59
N ARG A 3 40.02 -6.33 -23.85
CA ARG A 3 38.57 -6.57 -23.91
C ARG A 3 37.95 -5.63 -24.94
N LYS A 4 37.52 -6.24 -26.04
CA LYS A 4 36.80 -5.64 -27.16
C LYS A 4 35.35 -5.34 -26.70
N ARG A 5 34.98 -4.06 -26.64
CA ARG A 5 33.59 -3.60 -26.53
C ARG A 5 32.97 -3.59 -27.94
N GLY A 6 31.83 -4.24 -28.09
CA GLY A 6 30.92 -4.21 -29.23
C GLY A 6 29.59 -4.80 -28.73
N GLY A 7 28.41 -4.34 -29.11
CA GLY A 7 28.10 -3.42 -30.19
C GLY A 7 26.87 -2.57 -29.84
N ASP A 8 26.91 -1.40 -30.45
CA ASP A 8 25.82 -0.48 -30.70
C ASP A 8 24.80 -1.16 -31.64
N GLY A 9 23.52 -1.08 -31.30
CA GLY A 9 22.42 -1.70 -32.05
C GLY A 9 21.17 -0.87 -31.89
N GLY A 10 21.26 0.43 -32.18
CA GLY A 10 20.11 1.32 -32.32
C GLY A 10 19.35 1.02 -33.60
N GLY A 11 18.31 0.19 -33.50
CA GLY A 11 17.29 0.07 -34.53
C GLY A 11 16.25 1.17 -34.34
N GLU A 12 16.42 2.28 -35.07
CA GLU A 12 15.36 3.27 -35.30
C GLU A 12 14.21 2.59 -36.05
N MET A 13 13.11 2.30 -35.36
CA MET A 13 11.83 2.04 -36.01
C MET A 13 11.18 3.38 -36.34
N GLU A 14 11.28 3.78 -37.61
CA GLU A 14 10.41 4.81 -38.20
C GLU A 14 8.94 4.40 -38.01
N MET A 15 8.22 5.14 -37.16
CA MET A 15 6.77 5.07 -37.08
C MET A 15 6.17 6.01 -38.15
N PRO A 16 5.20 5.55 -38.96
CA PRO A 16 4.57 6.38 -39.98
C PRO A 16 3.76 7.51 -39.33
N SER A 17 4.19 8.74 -39.60
CA SER A 17 3.49 9.98 -39.25
C SER A 17 2.33 10.20 -40.23
N GLY A 18 1.13 9.81 -39.81
CA GLY A 18 -0.10 9.96 -40.59
C GLY A 18 -1.30 10.32 -39.73
N PHE A 19 -1.26 11.47 -39.06
CA PHE A 19 -2.46 12.05 -38.46
C PHE A 19 -3.12 13.01 -39.46
N PRO A 20 -4.43 12.87 -39.74
CA PRO A 20 -5.14 13.80 -40.60
C PRO A 20 -5.24 15.18 -39.94
N ASN A 21 -4.82 16.18 -40.68
CA ASN A 21 -4.97 17.61 -40.40
C ASN A 21 -6.46 17.95 -40.28
N VAL A 22 -6.92 18.25 -39.06
CA VAL A 22 -8.30 18.70 -38.80
C VAL A 22 -8.30 20.23 -38.81
N PRO A 23 -9.08 20.89 -39.66
CA PRO A 23 -9.07 22.35 -39.75
C PRO A 23 -9.62 22.99 -38.47
N ALA A 24 -8.84 23.95 -37.94
CA ALA A 24 -9.25 24.82 -36.85
C ALA A 24 -10.42 25.72 -37.30
N GLY A 25 -11.63 25.39 -36.85
CA GLY A 25 -12.85 26.15 -37.13
C GLY A 25 -13.81 26.11 -35.95
N ALA A 26 -13.85 27.23 -35.22
CA ALA A 26 -14.98 27.77 -34.47
C ALA A 26 -15.88 26.78 -33.70
N LEU A 27 -15.61 26.61 -32.40
CA LEU A 27 -16.65 26.26 -31.43
C LEU A 27 -16.81 27.44 -30.46
N ASP A 28 -17.91 28.14 -30.67
CA ASP A 28 -18.42 29.26 -29.90
C ASP A 28 -19.00 28.73 -28.56
N PRO A 29 -18.47 29.09 -27.38
CA PRO A 29 -18.94 28.57 -26.10
C PRO A 29 -20.23 29.23 -25.58
N ALA A 30 -20.91 30.08 -26.36
CA ALA A 30 -22.02 30.91 -25.87
C ALA A 30 -23.45 30.35 -26.05
N ALA A 31 -23.65 29.15 -26.60
CA ALA A 31 -24.97 28.75 -27.11
C ALA A 31 -25.79 27.69 -26.33
N LEU A 32 -25.35 27.19 -25.18
CA LEU A 32 -26.13 26.20 -24.41
C LEU A 32 -26.60 26.75 -23.07
N GLY A 33 -27.59 27.65 -23.15
CA GLY A 33 -28.45 28.02 -22.04
C GLY A 33 -29.37 26.86 -21.65
N PHE A 34 -29.02 26.15 -20.58
CA PHE A 34 -29.96 25.30 -19.85
C PHE A 34 -30.59 26.11 -18.70
N PRO A 35 -31.91 26.36 -18.69
CA PRO A 35 -32.57 26.97 -17.56
C PRO A 35 -32.70 25.95 -16.42
N PHE A 36 -31.96 26.14 -15.33
CA PHE A 36 -32.22 25.45 -14.07
C PHE A 36 -33.44 26.08 -13.37
N PRO A 37 -34.50 25.32 -13.06
CA PRO A 37 -35.61 25.81 -12.26
C PRO A 37 -35.19 25.94 -10.79
N GLY A 38 -35.54 27.09 -10.21
CA GLY A 38 -35.02 27.58 -8.93
C GLY A 38 -35.35 26.72 -7.71
N MET A 39 -34.41 26.74 -6.76
CA MET A 39 -34.68 26.39 -5.36
C MET A 39 -34.91 27.68 -4.55
N PRO A 40 -35.96 27.73 -3.70
CA PRO A 40 -36.32 28.89 -2.90
C PRO A 40 -35.37 29.11 -1.71
N GLY A 41 -35.22 30.40 -1.37
CA GLY A 41 -34.25 30.96 -0.44
C GLY A 41 -34.29 30.40 0.98
N GLY A 42 -33.08 30.18 1.53
CA GLY A 42 -32.83 30.09 2.96
C GLY A 42 -32.68 31.49 3.59
N PRO A 43 -33.08 31.68 4.85
CA PRO A 43 -33.14 32.98 5.49
C PRO A 43 -31.76 33.59 5.78
N PRO A 44 -31.66 34.93 5.83
CA PRO A 44 -30.41 35.64 6.11
C PRO A 44 -29.98 35.43 7.56
N GLY A 45 -28.87 34.71 7.73
CA GLY A 45 -28.19 34.55 9.01
C GLY A 45 -27.59 35.89 9.47
N THR A 46 -28.01 36.30 10.65
CA THR A 46 -27.58 37.47 11.39
C THR A 46 -26.07 37.45 11.68
N VAL A 47 -25.39 38.53 11.30
CA VAL A 47 -24.03 38.85 11.75
C VAL A 47 -24.05 39.24 13.24
N PRO A 48 -23.26 38.59 14.12
CA PRO A 48 -23.12 39.08 15.49
C PRO A 48 -22.29 40.37 15.52
N PRO A 49 -22.63 41.33 16.39
CA PRO A 49 -21.98 42.63 16.47
C PRO A 49 -20.57 42.54 17.06
N LYS A 50 -19.67 43.31 16.43
CA LYS A 50 -18.31 43.61 16.84
C LYS A 50 -18.34 44.46 18.13
N MET A 51 -17.93 43.89 19.26
CA MET A 51 -17.73 44.66 20.50
C MET A 51 -16.41 45.46 20.43
N PRO A 52 -16.42 46.77 20.73
CA PRO A 52 -15.22 47.57 20.91
C PRO A 52 -14.88 47.75 22.40
N GLY A 53 -13.62 47.57 22.77
CA GLY A 53 -13.04 48.12 23.99
C GLY A 53 -12.61 47.10 25.04
N ALA A 54 -11.32 46.73 25.01
CA ALA A 54 -10.61 46.22 26.16
C ALA A 54 -9.28 46.99 26.31
N PRO A 55 -8.96 47.54 27.49
CA PRO A 55 -7.75 48.33 27.71
C PRO A 55 -6.49 47.45 27.79
N PRO A 56 -5.29 48.00 27.49
CA PRO A 56 -4.04 47.26 27.55
C PRO A 56 -3.51 47.24 29.00
N GLY A 57 -3.22 46.05 29.52
CA GLY A 57 -2.39 45.88 30.71
C GLY A 57 -2.97 44.94 31.77
N ALA A 58 -2.81 43.64 31.58
CA ALA A 58 -2.84 42.68 32.68
C ALA A 58 -1.92 41.49 32.35
N PRO A 59 -1.04 41.06 33.28
CA PRO A 59 -0.11 39.96 33.05
C PRO A 59 -0.80 38.58 33.05
N LEU A 60 -0.20 37.70 32.26
CA LEU A 60 -0.51 36.29 32.04
C LEU A 60 -0.73 35.49 33.32
N GLY A 61 -1.88 34.82 33.41
CA GLY A 61 -2.11 33.65 34.27
C GLY A 61 -2.58 32.46 33.41
N PRO A 62 -2.21 31.21 33.75
CA PRO A 62 -2.61 30.04 32.98
C PRO A 62 -4.11 29.72 33.18
N PRO A 63 -4.86 29.36 32.11
CA PRO A 63 -6.27 29.03 32.22
C PRO A 63 -6.48 27.70 32.94
N GLY A 64 -7.07 27.79 34.13
CA GLY A 64 -7.57 26.65 34.91
C GLY A 64 -8.81 26.02 34.29
N ALA A 65 -8.88 24.70 34.41
CA ALA A 65 -10.04 23.88 34.05
C ALA A 65 -11.21 24.11 35.04
N PRO A 66 -12.46 24.27 34.58
CA PRO A 66 -13.61 24.41 35.46
C PRO A 66 -14.19 23.04 35.86
N GLY A 67 -14.20 22.79 37.17
CA GLY A 67 -15.33 22.16 37.87
C GLY A 67 -15.43 20.63 37.86
N MET A 68 -14.78 19.97 38.81
CA MET A 68 -15.28 18.71 39.38
C MET A 68 -15.56 18.91 40.89
N PRO A 69 -16.71 18.42 41.42
CA PRO A 69 -17.08 18.62 42.81
C PRO A 69 -16.21 17.78 43.77
N PRO A 70 -15.95 18.29 44.99
CA PRO A 70 -15.11 17.63 45.97
C PRO A 70 -15.93 16.67 46.85
N GLY A 71 -15.49 15.41 46.95
CA GLY A 71 -16.03 14.50 47.96
C GLY A 71 -15.54 13.07 47.84
N LEU A 72 -14.89 12.61 48.92
CA LEU A 72 -14.80 11.21 49.38
C LEU A 72 -13.84 10.24 48.67
N LEU A 73 -12.58 10.20 49.14
CA LEU A 73 -12.06 9.17 50.09
C LEU A 73 -10.54 8.96 49.94
N PRO A 74 -9.73 9.09 51.01
CA PRO A 74 -8.36 8.63 51.04
C PRO A 74 -8.26 7.23 51.65
N GLY A 75 -7.49 6.35 51.01
CA GLY A 75 -6.90 5.18 51.65
C GLY A 75 -7.60 3.87 51.35
N LEU A 76 -6.99 3.10 50.45
CA LEU A 76 -6.96 1.63 50.54
C LEU A 76 -5.81 1.13 49.67
N GLY A 77 -4.65 0.95 50.31
CA GLY A 77 -3.65 0.04 49.79
C GLY A 77 -4.21 -1.38 49.82
N LEU A 78 -4.08 -2.09 48.71
CA LEU A 78 -4.37 -3.52 48.64
C LEU A 78 -3.08 -4.27 48.29
N PRO A 79 -2.49 -5.00 49.25
CA PRO A 79 -1.45 -5.98 48.99
C PRO A 79 -2.08 -7.32 48.59
N GLY A 80 -1.43 -8.05 47.69
CA GLY A 80 -1.58 -9.51 47.55
C GLY A 80 -2.86 -10.01 46.90
N LEU A 81 -2.84 -10.17 45.57
CA LEU A 81 -3.74 -11.11 44.89
C LEU A 81 -3.08 -12.49 44.87
N GLN A 82 -3.37 -13.23 45.95
CA GLN A 82 -3.24 -14.67 46.02
C GLN A 82 -4.31 -15.30 45.13
N MET A 83 -3.88 -16.09 44.14
CA MET A 83 -4.77 -16.87 43.27
C MET A 83 -5.43 -18.00 44.10
N PRO A 84 -6.76 -18.15 44.08
CA PRO A 84 -7.41 -19.33 44.65
C PRO A 84 -7.33 -20.51 43.67
N PRO A 85 -7.16 -21.75 44.16
CA PRO A 85 -7.37 -22.95 43.37
C PRO A 85 -8.85 -23.34 43.46
N GLY A 86 -9.62 -23.21 42.38
CA GLY A 86 -10.94 -23.82 42.33
C GLY A 86 -11.97 -23.13 41.42
N GLY A 87 -12.62 -23.95 40.60
CA GLY A 87 -14.01 -23.72 40.18
C GLY A 87 -14.19 -22.90 38.90
N LEU A 88 -14.10 -23.56 37.75
CA LEU A 88 -14.73 -23.05 36.53
C LEU A 88 -16.26 -23.00 36.75
N PRO A 89 -16.92 -21.86 36.47
CA PRO A 89 -18.37 -21.78 36.55
C PRO A 89 -19.00 -22.58 35.41
N SER A 90 -19.72 -23.64 35.78
CA SER A 90 -20.66 -24.34 34.91
C SER A 90 -21.69 -23.34 34.36
N PHE A 91 -21.72 -23.19 33.03
CA PHE A 91 -22.82 -22.55 32.34
C PHE A 91 -24.07 -23.46 32.40
N PRO A 92 -25.19 -23.01 32.99
CA PRO A 92 -26.44 -23.73 32.91
C PRO A 92 -27.14 -23.34 31.60
N GLY A 93 -27.44 -24.33 30.75
CA GLY A 93 -28.65 -24.24 29.91
C GLY A 93 -28.51 -24.07 28.41
N ALA A 94 -27.34 -24.28 27.79
CA ALA A 94 -27.30 -24.48 26.34
C ALA A 94 -27.72 -25.92 26.01
N LYS A 95 -29.03 -26.11 25.74
CA LYS A 95 -29.57 -27.35 25.18
C LYS A 95 -28.89 -27.60 23.84
N MET A 96 -27.96 -28.57 23.80
CA MET A 96 -27.43 -29.08 22.55
C MET A 96 -28.60 -29.63 21.71
N PRO A 97 -28.66 -29.34 20.40
CA PRO A 97 -29.61 -30.01 19.52
C PRO A 97 -29.30 -31.51 19.50
N PRO A 98 -30.33 -32.39 19.50
CA PRO A 98 -30.12 -33.82 19.43
C PRO A 98 -29.36 -34.18 18.13
N PRO A 99 -28.41 -35.12 18.19
CA PRO A 99 -27.82 -35.67 16.98
C PRO A 99 -28.95 -36.31 16.14
N PRO A 100 -28.91 -36.17 14.80
CA PRO A 100 -29.89 -36.80 13.94
C PRO A 100 -29.90 -38.31 14.19
N PRO A 101 -31.05 -38.90 14.58
CA PRO A 101 -31.17 -40.34 14.71
C PRO A 101 -31.15 -40.93 13.31
N GLY A 102 -30.06 -41.62 12.93
CA GLY A 102 -30.03 -42.33 11.66
C GLY A 102 -28.69 -42.72 11.05
N LEU A 103 -27.53 -42.32 11.58
CA LEU A 103 -26.24 -42.68 10.97
C LEU A 103 -25.49 -43.80 11.72
N GLY A 104 -26.24 -44.79 12.19
CA GLY A 104 -25.71 -46.08 12.63
C GLY A 104 -25.69 -47.05 11.45
N GLY A 105 -24.50 -47.46 11.02
CA GLY A 105 -24.33 -48.67 10.22
C GLY A 105 -24.52 -48.51 8.70
N LEU A 106 -23.55 -47.90 8.03
CA LEU A 106 -23.33 -48.16 6.60
C LEU A 106 -21.85 -48.39 6.36
N GLY A 107 -21.48 -49.67 6.36
CA GLY A 107 -20.43 -50.14 5.47
C GLY A 107 -20.89 -49.84 4.05
N LEU A 108 -20.34 -48.79 3.45
CA LEU A 108 -20.60 -48.41 2.07
C LEU A 108 -19.27 -48.29 1.35
N GLY A 109 -19.06 -49.26 0.47
CA GLY A 109 -18.05 -49.20 -0.57
C GLY A 109 -18.16 -47.88 -1.32
N LEU A 110 -17.01 -47.24 -1.49
CA LEU A 110 -16.81 -46.13 -2.41
C LEU A 110 -17.21 -46.59 -3.82
N GLN A 111 -18.46 -46.29 -4.17
CA GLN A 111 -18.94 -46.39 -5.54
C GLN A 111 -18.30 -45.23 -6.30
N LEU A 112 -17.23 -45.55 -7.01
CA LEU A 112 -16.55 -44.66 -7.96
C LEU A 112 -17.58 -44.08 -8.95
N PRO A 113 -17.43 -42.80 -9.33
CA PRO A 113 -18.28 -42.18 -10.35
C PRO A 113 -18.17 -42.97 -11.67
N PRO A 114 -19.30 -43.33 -12.31
CA PRO A 114 -19.28 -44.05 -13.57
C PRO A 114 -18.85 -43.09 -14.68
N GLY A 115 -17.63 -43.27 -15.21
CA GLY A 115 -17.18 -42.49 -16.38
C GLY A 115 -15.67 -42.33 -16.57
N ILE A 116 -14.83 -42.64 -15.57
CA ILE A 116 -13.37 -42.62 -15.75
C ILE A 116 -12.94 -44.03 -16.18
N GLY A 117 -12.76 -44.20 -17.48
CA GLY A 117 -12.26 -45.44 -18.06
C GLY A 117 -10.90 -45.85 -17.47
N PRO A 118 -10.56 -47.16 -17.52
CA PRO A 118 -9.29 -47.65 -17.02
C PRO A 118 -8.13 -46.92 -17.70
N PRO A 119 -7.09 -46.50 -16.96
CA PRO A 119 -5.91 -45.86 -17.55
C PRO A 119 -5.30 -46.83 -18.56
N GLN A 120 -5.07 -46.33 -19.77
CA GLN A 120 -4.43 -47.09 -20.83
C GLN A 120 -3.06 -47.58 -20.37
N ALA A 121 -2.78 -48.83 -20.74
CA ALA A 121 -1.61 -49.60 -20.35
C ALA A 121 -0.30 -48.80 -20.52
N LEU A 122 0.34 -48.47 -19.40
CA LEU A 122 1.71 -47.97 -19.37
C LEU A 122 2.66 -49.03 -19.95
N PRO A 123 3.60 -48.63 -20.84
CA PRO A 123 4.60 -49.53 -21.40
C PRO A 123 5.45 -50.19 -20.31
N LYS A 124 5.47 -51.52 -20.35
CA LYS A 124 6.14 -52.43 -19.43
C LYS A 124 7.65 -52.35 -19.64
N LEU A 125 8.33 -51.45 -18.93
CA LEU A 125 9.79 -51.40 -18.91
C LEU A 125 10.34 -52.51 -17.98
N PRO A 126 11.26 -53.36 -18.46
CA PRO A 126 11.89 -54.39 -17.64
C PRO A 126 12.94 -53.76 -16.70
N MET A 127 12.66 -53.75 -15.40
CA MET A 127 13.65 -53.40 -14.37
C MET A 127 14.29 -54.70 -13.83
N PRO A 128 15.61 -54.93 -14.03
CA PRO A 128 16.30 -56.09 -13.49
C PRO A 128 16.90 -55.81 -12.10
N GLY A 129 16.57 -56.66 -11.13
CA GLY A 129 17.52 -57.04 -10.08
C GLY A 129 17.47 -56.32 -8.72
N LEU A 130 16.34 -55.73 -8.29
CA LEU A 130 16.21 -55.28 -6.90
C LEU A 130 15.91 -56.48 -5.97
N PRO A 131 16.63 -56.63 -4.84
CA PRO A 131 16.43 -57.73 -3.89
C PRO A 131 15.02 -57.67 -3.28
N PRO A 132 14.38 -58.82 -3.01
CA PRO A 132 13.07 -58.92 -2.38
C PRO A 132 13.18 -58.63 -0.87
N GLY A 133 13.50 -57.37 -0.54
CA GLY A 133 13.32 -56.82 0.80
C GLY A 133 11.95 -56.15 0.82
N SER A 134 11.08 -56.57 1.73
CA SER A 134 9.78 -55.99 2.02
C SER A 134 9.90 -54.47 2.19
N MET A 135 9.56 -53.69 1.16
CA MET A 135 9.13 -52.32 1.40
C MET A 135 7.84 -52.44 2.20
N ASP A 136 7.90 -52.01 3.46
CA ASP A 136 6.77 -52.05 4.36
C ASP A 136 5.56 -51.40 3.68
N SER A 137 4.43 -52.11 3.65
CA SER A 137 3.16 -51.66 3.05
C SER A 137 2.77 -50.24 3.51
N GLU A 138 3.20 -49.88 4.72
CA GLU A 138 3.03 -48.57 5.34
C GLU A 138 3.78 -47.45 4.60
N ALA A 139 5.02 -47.69 4.14
CA ALA A 139 5.79 -46.71 3.37
C ALA A 139 5.15 -46.42 2.00
N LEU A 140 4.57 -47.44 1.36
CA LEU A 140 3.84 -47.28 0.10
C LEU A 140 2.55 -46.46 0.29
N ALA A 141 1.83 -46.68 1.38
CA ALA A 141 0.63 -45.91 1.71
C ALA A 141 0.98 -44.44 1.98
N GLN A 142 2.07 -44.18 2.69
CA GLN A 142 2.54 -42.82 2.98
C GLN A 142 2.96 -42.07 1.70
N MET A 143 3.66 -42.74 0.78
CA MET A 143 4.05 -42.15 -0.51
C MET A 143 2.83 -41.78 -1.37
N ARG A 144 1.80 -42.63 -1.42
CA ARG A 144 0.56 -42.33 -2.16
C ARG A 144 -0.18 -41.14 -1.57
N PHE A 145 -0.25 -41.05 -0.25
CA PHE A 145 -0.88 -39.91 0.41
C PHE A 145 -0.17 -38.59 0.07
N GLN A 146 1.17 -38.62 0.04
CA GLN A 146 1.96 -37.45 -0.33
C GLN A 146 1.75 -37.03 -1.79
N GLN A 147 1.67 -38.00 -2.72
CA GLN A 147 1.36 -37.72 -4.13
C GLN A 147 -0.02 -37.06 -4.30
N VAL A 148 -1.05 -37.62 -3.65
CA VAL A 148 -2.41 -37.07 -3.70
C VAL A 148 -2.46 -35.67 -3.09
N ALA A 149 -1.72 -35.42 -2.01
CA ALA A 149 -1.62 -34.09 -1.41
C ALA A 149 -1.01 -33.08 -2.40
N THR A 150 0.09 -33.44 -3.08
CA THR A 150 0.71 -32.57 -4.10
C THR A 150 -0.19 -32.35 -5.31
N GLU A 151 -0.89 -33.38 -5.80
CA GLU A 151 -1.85 -33.22 -6.90
C GLU A 151 -3.02 -32.31 -6.51
N TYR A 152 -3.51 -32.41 -5.26
CA TYR A 152 -4.59 -31.56 -4.78
C TYR A 152 -4.16 -30.09 -4.75
N GLU A 153 -2.95 -29.77 -4.31
CA GLU A 153 -2.41 -28.41 -4.37
C GLU A 153 -2.25 -27.92 -5.82
N GLN A 154 -1.78 -28.77 -6.73
CA GLN A 154 -1.70 -28.43 -8.15
C GLN A 154 -3.07 -28.19 -8.78
N ILE A 155 -4.07 -29.04 -8.51
CA ILE A 155 -5.43 -28.89 -9.03
C ILE A 155 -6.10 -27.65 -8.45
N LYS A 156 -5.86 -27.35 -7.17
CA LYS A 156 -6.38 -26.16 -6.51
C LYS A 156 -5.82 -24.87 -7.13
N ASN A 157 -4.59 -24.91 -7.60
CA ASN A 157 -3.91 -23.83 -8.32
C ASN A 157 -4.15 -23.88 -9.84
N ALA A 158 -4.73 -24.98 -10.36
CA ALA A 158 -4.97 -25.14 -11.77
C ALA A 158 -5.99 -24.10 -12.26
N GLY A 159 -5.49 -23.14 -13.02
CA GLY A 159 -6.28 -22.08 -13.63
C GLY A 159 -6.19 -20.72 -12.93
N ILE A 160 -5.46 -20.61 -11.83
CA ILE A 160 -5.09 -19.30 -11.25
C ILE A 160 -3.85 -18.79 -11.99
N ASP A 161 -3.85 -17.52 -12.38
CA ASP A 161 -2.66 -16.90 -12.97
C ASP A 161 -1.45 -16.97 -12.01
N PRO A 162 -0.24 -17.35 -12.47
CA PRO A 162 0.91 -17.50 -11.59
C PRO A 162 1.27 -16.22 -10.83
N GLN A 163 1.06 -15.03 -11.40
CA GLN A 163 1.36 -13.77 -10.72
C GLN A 163 0.34 -13.47 -9.62
N VAL A 164 -0.92 -13.89 -9.80
CA VAL A 164 -1.96 -13.81 -8.76
C VAL A 164 -1.67 -14.80 -7.63
N SER A 165 -1.19 -16.00 -7.98
CA SER A 165 -0.78 -17.02 -7.00
C SER A 165 0.40 -16.54 -6.15
N GLU A 166 1.41 -15.92 -6.75
CA GLU A 166 2.57 -15.36 -6.05
C GLU A 166 2.17 -14.25 -5.08
N LEU A 167 1.31 -13.30 -5.51
CA LEU A 167 0.76 -12.25 -4.65
C LEU A 167 0.01 -12.86 -3.45
N ALA A 168 -0.78 -13.92 -3.68
CA ALA A 168 -1.55 -14.59 -2.65
C ALA A 168 -0.68 -15.29 -1.62
N GLU A 169 0.35 -16.01 -2.06
CA GLU A 169 1.31 -16.66 -1.16
C GLU A 169 2.10 -15.62 -0.35
N TYR A 170 2.59 -14.56 -0.99
CA TYR A 170 3.38 -13.52 -0.34
C TYR A 170 2.62 -12.79 0.77
N HIS A 171 1.33 -12.48 0.56
CA HIS A 171 0.51 -11.78 1.55
C HIS A 171 -0.33 -12.70 2.44
N GLY A 172 -0.25 -14.03 2.27
CA GLY A 172 -1.02 -15.00 3.04
C GLY A 172 -2.53 -14.87 2.81
N LEU A 173 -2.96 -14.70 1.56
CA LEU A 173 -4.36 -14.59 1.18
C LEU A 173 -5.07 -15.94 1.23
N ASP A 174 -6.35 -15.94 1.59
CA ASP A 174 -7.17 -17.14 1.57
C ASP A 174 -7.51 -17.56 0.13
N ASP A 175 -7.74 -18.85 -0.06
CA ASP A 175 -8.05 -19.43 -1.38
C ASP A 175 -9.27 -18.80 -2.04
N ARG A 176 -10.25 -18.41 -1.22
CA ARG A 176 -11.48 -17.79 -1.69
C ARG A 176 -11.21 -16.38 -2.22
N ALA A 177 -10.45 -15.57 -1.50
CA ALA A 177 -10.02 -14.25 -1.99
C ALA A 177 -9.12 -14.36 -3.23
N THR A 178 -8.23 -15.35 -3.27
CA THR A 178 -7.33 -15.59 -4.41
C THR A 178 -8.09 -15.92 -5.69
N ARG A 179 -9.07 -16.84 -5.62
CA ARG A 179 -9.95 -17.15 -6.77
C ARG A 179 -10.78 -15.95 -7.19
N ALA A 180 -11.32 -15.19 -6.24
CA ALA A 180 -12.08 -13.99 -6.55
C ALA A 180 -11.22 -12.92 -7.24
N LEU A 181 -9.95 -12.79 -6.85
CA LEU A 181 -8.99 -11.92 -7.51
C LEU A 181 -8.68 -12.37 -8.93
N ASP A 182 -8.36 -13.64 -9.13
CA ASP A 182 -8.10 -14.22 -10.45
C ASP A 182 -9.28 -14.01 -11.43
N GLU A 183 -10.51 -14.21 -10.97
CA GLU A 183 -11.72 -13.95 -11.76
C GLU A 183 -11.85 -12.48 -12.19
N GLU A 184 -11.57 -11.52 -11.29
CA GLU A 184 -11.62 -10.09 -11.64
C GLU A 184 -10.46 -9.68 -12.55
N MET A 185 -9.25 -10.20 -12.32
CA MET A 185 -8.09 -9.96 -13.17
C MET A 185 -8.30 -10.49 -14.60
N LYS A 186 -8.97 -11.63 -14.77
CA LYS A 186 -9.35 -12.17 -16.08
C LYS A 186 -10.33 -11.27 -16.84
N LYS A 187 -11.17 -10.49 -16.16
CA LYS A 187 -12.06 -9.50 -16.79
C LYS A 187 -11.30 -8.25 -17.23
N ARG A 188 -10.27 -7.86 -16.47
CA ARG A 188 -9.48 -6.63 -16.64
C ARG A 188 -8.12 -6.88 -17.31
N ARG A 189 -8.03 -7.78 -18.30
CA ARG A 189 -6.75 -8.15 -18.95
C ARG A 189 -5.95 -6.95 -19.48
N ALA A 190 -6.61 -5.88 -19.92
CA ALA A 190 -5.93 -4.69 -20.43
C ALA A 190 -5.17 -3.90 -19.36
N THR A 191 -5.59 -3.97 -18.09
CA THR A 191 -4.97 -3.26 -16.96
C THR A 191 -4.35 -4.21 -15.94
N PHE A 192 -4.14 -5.48 -16.33
CA PHE A 192 -3.72 -6.56 -15.44
C PHE A 192 -2.46 -6.21 -14.63
N GLU A 193 -1.37 -5.86 -15.29
CA GLU A 193 -0.09 -5.57 -14.62
C GLU A 193 -0.19 -4.35 -13.69
N SER A 194 -0.83 -3.28 -14.17
CA SER A 194 -1.04 -2.04 -13.41
C SER A 194 -1.91 -2.26 -12.17
N ASP A 195 -2.97 -3.06 -12.29
CA ASP A 195 -3.86 -3.38 -11.19
C ASP A 195 -3.17 -4.30 -10.17
N LEU A 196 -2.43 -5.31 -10.64
CA LEU A 196 -1.67 -6.22 -9.79
C LEU A 196 -0.57 -5.48 -9.00
N GLN A 197 0.14 -4.55 -9.65
CA GLN A 197 1.15 -3.73 -8.99
C GLN A 197 0.53 -2.79 -7.94
N ALA A 198 -0.62 -2.18 -8.24
CA ALA A 198 -1.37 -1.39 -7.24
C ALA A 198 -1.78 -2.22 -6.03
N LEU A 199 -2.23 -3.46 -6.26
CA LEU A 199 -2.58 -4.38 -5.18
C LEU A 199 -1.34 -4.73 -4.34
N TRP A 200 -0.20 -5.03 -4.96
CA TRP A 200 1.04 -5.34 -4.25
C TRP A 200 1.42 -4.23 -3.26
N VAL A 201 1.50 -2.99 -3.75
CA VAL A 201 1.84 -1.82 -2.92
C VAL A 201 0.76 -1.56 -1.86
N GLY A 202 -0.51 -1.72 -2.21
CA GLY A 202 -1.63 -1.52 -1.30
C GLY A 202 -1.68 -2.55 -0.16
N LEU A 203 -1.23 -3.77 -0.40
CA LEU A 203 -1.25 -4.87 0.56
C LEU A 203 -0.02 -4.89 1.49
N GLU A 204 1.15 -4.42 1.04
CA GLU A 204 2.40 -4.42 1.82
C GLU A 204 2.29 -3.66 3.16
N GLY A 205 1.44 -2.62 3.22
CA GLY A 205 1.21 -1.84 4.44
C GLY A 205 -0.05 -2.20 5.24
N ALA A 206 -0.85 -3.18 4.78
CA ALA A 206 -2.17 -3.44 5.36
C ALA A 206 -2.09 -4.31 6.62
N LYS A 207 -2.79 -3.91 7.69
CA LYS A 207 -2.93 -4.71 8.93
C LYS A 207 -3.68 -6.03 8.71
N ASN A 208 -4.56 -6.07 7.70
CA ASN A 208 -5.34 -7.24 7.30
C ASN A 208 -5.42 -7.27 5.75
N PRO A 209 -4.50 -7.99 5.08
CA PRO A 209 -4.39 -7.96 3.62
C PRO A 209 -5.62 -8.57 2.91
N SER A 210 -6.16 -9.69 3.40
CA SER A 210 -7.36 -10.32 2.80
C SER A 210 -8.57 -9.38 2.86
N GLY A 211 -8.81 -8.71 3.99
CA GLY A 211 -9.90 -7.74 4.11
C GLY A 211 -9.73 -6.53 3.17
N MET A 212 -8.51 -6.00 3.05
CA MET A 212 -8.20 -4.90 2.13
C MET A 212 -8.40 -5.31 0.67
N LEU A 213 -7.95 -6.52 0.29
CA LEU A 213 -8.16 -7.06 -1.05
C LEU A 213 -9.64 -7.16 -1.40
N MET A 214 -10.48 -7.66 -0.49
CA MET A 214 -11.93 -7.77 -0.74
C MET A 214 -12.59 -6.40 -0.98
N MET A 215 -12.13 -5.34 -0.31
CA MET A 215 -12.54 -3.97 -0.63
C MET A 215 -12.10 -3.55 -2.04
N LYS A 216 -10.85 -3.83 -2.43
CA LYS A 216 -10.35 -3.51 -3.77
C LYS A 216 -11.05 -4.28 -4.88
N LEU A 217 -11.40 -5.54 -4.66
CA LEU A 217 -12.21 -6.33 -5.59
C LEU A 217 -13.61 -5.72 -5.75
N LYS A 218 -14.20 -5.19 -4.68
CA LYS A 218 -15.46 -4.46 -4.76
C LYS A 218 -15.31 -3.19 -5.61
N ASP A 219 -14.23 -2.42 -5.42
CA ASP A 219 -13.94 -1.24 -6.24
C ASP A 219 -13.71 -1.61 -7.72
N MET A 220 -13.06 -2.75 -7.99
CA MET A 220 -12.86 -3.25 -9.36
C MET A 220 -14.18 -3.58 -10.04
N ARG A 221 -15.10 -4.25 -9.34
CA ARG A 221 -16.44 -4.58 -9.83
C ARG A 221 -17.31 -3.34 -10.06
N MET A 222 -17.13 -2.29 -9.25
CA MET A 222 -17.81 -1.01 -9.43
C MET A 222 -17.15 -0.13 -10.52
N GLY A 223 -16.01 -0.55 -11.07
CA GLY A 223 -15.23 0.25 -12.02
C GLY A 223 -14.57 1.49 -11.39
N THR A 224 -14.56 1.61 -10.07
CA THR A 224 -13.94 2.72 -9.34
C THR A 224 -12.48 2.47 -9.02
N PHE A 225 -12.01 1.22 -9.12
CA PHE A 225 -10.61 0.88 -8.95
C PHE A 225 -9.76 1.45 -10.09
N LYS A 226 -9.02 2.50 -9.77
CA LYS A 226 -7.92 3.03 -10.57
C LYS A 226 -6.66 2.25 -10.21
N GLY A 227 -6.14 1.46 -11.15
CA GLY A 227 -4.84 0.79 -10.98
C GLY A 227 -3.69 1.78 -10.81
N MET A 228 -2.46 1.27 -10.69
CA MET A 228 -1.29 2.13 -10.50
C MET A 228 -1.02 2.89 -11.79
N THR A 229 -1.43 4.16 -11.84
CA THR A 229 -1.10 5.02 -12.98
C THR A 229 0.40 5.27 -13.01
N ALA A 230 0.98 5.57 -14.17
CA ALA A 230 2.41 5.92 -14.27
C ALA A 230 2.81 7.06 -13.29
N LEU A 231 1.85 7.91 -12.98
CA LEU A 231 1.94 8.96 -11.98
C LEU A 231 2.19 8.43 -10.56
N ASP A 232 1.53 7.34 -10.18
CA ASP A 232 1.67 6.72 -8.87
C ASP A 232 3.07 6.16 -8.65
N LYS A 233 3.78 5.74 -9.72
CA LYS A 233 5.18 5.33 -9.62
C LYS A 233 6.09 6.51 -9.28
N GLN A 234 5.94 7.64 -9.97
CA GLN A 234 6.71 8.86 -9.67
C GLN A 234 6.45 9.34 -8.23
N ILE A 235 5.20 9.33 -7.78
CA ILE A 235 4.82 9.71 -6.42
C ILE A 235 5.34 8.71 -5.38
N HIS A 236 5.33 7.41 -5.69
CA HIS A 236 5.89 6.38 -4.84
C HIS A 236 7.42 6.52 -4.68
N ASP A 237 8.15 6.72 -5.77
CA ASP A 237 9.59 6.97 -5.73
C ASP A 237 9.91 8.27 -4.99
N PHE A 238 9.07 9.29 -5.15
CA PHE A 238 9.14 10.55 -4.41
C PHE A 238 8.92 10.34 -2.91
N ALA A 239 7.92 9.56 -2.52
CA ALA A 239 7.63 9.21 -1.14
C ALA A 239 8.79 8.44 -0.50
N LYS A 240 9.33 7.43 -1.20
CA LYS A 240 10.48 6.65 -0.74
C LYS A 240 11.73 7.52 -0.55
N ARG A 241 12.04 8.40 -1.50
CA ARG A 241 13.21 9.31 -1.43
C ARG A 241 13.13 10.31 -0.26
N ASN A 242 11.92 10.74 0.07
CA ASN A 242 11.67 11.72 1.13
C ASN A 242 11.24 11.09 2.46
N ARG A 243 11.20 9.75 2.54
CA ARG A 243 10.73 9.00 3.72
C ARG A 243 9.32 9.46 4.17
N LEU A 244 8.43 9.67 3.21
CA LEU A 244 7.03 9.94 3.52
C LEU A 244 6.38 8.65 4.06
N ASP A 245 5.53 8.82 5.06
CA ASP A 245 4.66 7.73 5.50
C ASP A 245 3.66 7.35 4.39
N ALA A 246 3.16 6.12 4.47
CA ALA A 246 2.24 5.58 3.47
C ALA A 246 0.95 6.41 3.37
N GLN A 247 0.44 6.96 4.47
CA GLN A 247 -0.80 7.73 4.47
C GLN A 247 -0.62 9.08 3.77
N ALA A 248 0.49 9.78 4.02
CA ALA A 248 0.83 11.02 3.33
C ALA A 248 1.07 10.79 1.83
N ALA A 249 1.73 9.69 1.45
CA ALA A 249 1.97 9.33 0.05
C ALA A 249 0.65 9.09 -0.71
N VAL A 250 -0.28 8.31 -0.14
CA VAL A 250 -1.60 8.06 -0.75
C VAL A 250 -2.39 9.35 -0.91
N LYS A 251 -2.46 10.18 0.13
CA LYS A 251 -3.18 11.46 0.05
C LYS A 251 -2.53 12.44 -0.92
N LEU A 252 -1.20 12.40 -1.06
CA LEU A 252 -0.49 13.20 -2.05
C LEU A 252 -0.86 12.77 -3.47
N ALA A 253 -0.93 11.46 -3.72
CA ALA A 253 -1.35 10.94 -5.01
C ALA A 253 -2.78 11.34 -5.38
N GLU A 254 -3.72 11.21 -4.44
CA GLU A 254 -5.12 11.62 -4.64
C GLU A 254 -5.25 13.10 -5.03
N VAL A 255 -4.45 13.97 -4.40
CA VAL A 255 -4.53 15.41 -4.64
C VAL A 255 -3.85 15.80 -5.95
N LEU A 256 -2.70 15.20 -6.27
CA LEU A 256 -1.98 15.47 -7.51
C LEU A 256 -2.71 14.92 -8.74
N HIS A 257 -3.50 13.86 -8.61
CA HIS A 257 -4.28 13.32 -9.73
C HIS A 257 -5.30 14.33 -10.31
N ASN A 258 -5.72 15.33 -9.54
CA ASN A 258 -6.66 16.36 -9.99
C ASN A 258 -5.96 17.64 -10.50
N ARG A 259 -4.63 17.63 -10.67
CA ARG A 259 -3.85 18.80 -11.08
C ARG A 259 -3.18 18.56 -12.43
N ASP A 260 -3.03 19.63 -13.20
CA ASP A 260 -2.46 19.56 -14.55
C ASP A 260 -0.92 19.44 -14.52
N ASP A 261 -0.26 20.17 -13.61
CA ASP A 261 1.22 20.33 -13.58
C ASP A 261 1.90 19.54 -12.45
N ILE A 262 1.80 18.21 -12.49
CA ILE A 262 2.19 17.34 -11.37
C ILE A 262 3.70 17.36 -11.11
N GLU A 263 4.52 17.36 -12.18
CA GLU A 263 5.98 17.40 -12.06
C GLU A 263 6.46 18.74 -11.44
N ALA A 264 5.83 19.85 -11.83
CA ALA A 264 6.15 21.17 -11.30
C ALA A 264 5.82 21.27 -9.81
N ASP A 265 4.68 20.71 -9.39
CA ASP A 265 4.28 20.67 -7.99
C ASP A 265 5.16 19.74 -7.17
N LEU A 266 5.51 18.55 -7.66
CA LEU A 266 6.46 17.65 -7.00
C LEU A 266 7.83 18.30 -6.79
N SER A 267 8.34 19.03 -7.79
CA SER A 267 9.61 19.78 -7.67
C SER A 267 9.55 20.85 -6.56
N LYS A 268 8.42 21.58 -6.46
CA LYS A 268 8.23 22.58 -5.40
C LYS A 268 8.10 21.93 -4.02
N ILE A 269 7.31 20.85 -3.89
CA ILE A 269 7.20 20.09 -2.64
C ILE A 269 8.56 19.57 -2.20
N GLN A 270 9.40 19.09 -3.14
CA GLN A 270 10.74 18.60 -2.84
C GLN A 270 11.58 19.67 -2.12
N LYS A 271 11.58 20.91 -2.63
CA LYS A 271 12.33 22.02 -2.03
C LYS A 271 11.89 22.32 -0.59
N HIS A 272 10.60 22.16 -0.28
CA HIS A 272 10.09 22.29 1.09
C HIS A 272 10.53 21.12 1.98
N LEU A 273 10.46 19.90 1.46
CA LEU A 273 10.82 18.69 2.20
C LEU A 273 12.31 18.63 2.56
N GLU A 274 13.19 19.12 1.68
CA GLU A 274 14.63 19.16 1.93
C GLU A 274 15.01 20.05 3.14
N ARG A 275 14.17 21.05 3.46
CA ARG A 275 14.36 21.96 4.59
C ARG A 275 13.66 21.52 5.87
N SER A 276 12.79 20.51 5.81
CA SER A 276 12.01 20.03 6.96
C SER A 276 12.61 18.76 7.55
N ASN A 277 12.52 18.61 8.87
CA ASN A 277 12.84 17.37 9.58
C ASN A 277 11.60 16.47 9.80
N LYS A 278 10.42 16.93 9.38
CA LYS A 278 9.14 16.20 9.49
C LYS A 278 8.40 16.24 8.15
N PRO A 279 8.87 15.50 7.14
CA PRO A 279 8.40 15.64 5.76
C PRO A 279 6.92 15.27 5.62
N SER A 280 6.49 14.18 6.24
CA SER A 280 5.08 13.74 6.30
C SER A 280 4.11 14.81 6.79
N SER A 281 4.40 15.40 7.96
CA SER A 281 3.52 16.42 8.56
C SER A 281 3.45 17.67 7.70
N LEU A 282 4.57 18.05 7.08
CA LEU A 282 4.65 19.21 6.20
C LEU A 282 3.82 18.98 4.92
N VAL A 283 3.95 17.82 4.27
CA VAL A 283 3.12 17.46 3.11
C VAL A 283 1.65 17.55 3.48
N MET A 284 1.24 16.99 4.62
CA MET A 284 -0.15 17.02 5.09
C MET A 284 -0.71 18.45 5.26
N MET A 285 0.12 19.41 5.68
CA MET A 285 -0.28 20.82 5.72
C MET A 285 -0.46 21.41 4.31
N MET A 286 0.46 21.09 3.39
CA MET A 286 0.42 21.56 2.01
C MET A 286 -0.73 20.95 1.19
N LEU A 287 -1.16 19.73 1.52
CA LEU A 287 -2.28 19.07 0.84
C LEU A 287 -3.58 19.88 0.93
N ARG A 288 -3.76 20.68 1.99
CA ARG A 288 -4.92 21.58 2.09
C ARG A 288 -4.90 22.62 0.97
N ASP A 289 -3.79 23.33 0.81
CA ASP A 289 -3.63 24.35 -0.24
C ASP A 289 -3.69 23.74 -1.65
N LEU A 290 -3.11 22.54 -1.82
CA LEU A 290 -3.11 21.83 -3.10
C LEU A 290 -4.52 21.42 -3.54
N ARG A 291 -5.37 20.98 -2.61
CA ARG A 291 -6.79 20.65 -2.86
C ARG A 291 -7.61 21.87 -3.26
N GLU A 292 -7.26 23.04 -2.73
CA GLU A 292 -7.88 24.31 -3.09
C GLU A 292 -7.37 24.85 -4.44
N GLY A 293 -6.50 24.12 -5.13
CA GLY A 293 -5.91 24.53 -6.41
C GLY A 293 -4.89 25.65 -6.28
N LYS A 294 -4.47 26.01 -5.06
CA LYS A 294 -3.49 27.09 -4.86
C LYS A 294 -2.11 26.65 -5.38
N PRO A 295 -1.33 27.57 -5.97
CA PRO A 295 0.06 27.29 -6.32
C PRO A 295 0.90 27.12 -5.05
N ILE A 296 1.80 26.14 -5.06
CA ILE A 296 2.74 25.94 -3.96
C ILE A 296 3.68 27.15 -3.90
N LYS A 297 3.69 27.86 -2.76
CA LYS A 297 4.60 28.98 -2.47
C LYS A 297 6.03 28.48 -2.38
N GLU A 298 7.02 29.33 -2.60
CA GLU A 298 8.43 28.95 -2.40
C GLU A 298 8.78 28.81 -0.90
N PRO A 299 9.77 27.96 -0.54
CA PRO A 299 10.17 27.78 0.86
C PRO A 299 10.85 29.04 1.41
N GLY A 300 10.10 29.81 2.21
CA GLY A 300 10.61 30.98 2.92
C GLY A 300 11.27 30.68 4.28
N TYR A 301 11.23 29.43 4.73
CA TYR A 301 11.74 29.05 6.06
C TYR A 301 13.24 28.73 6.02
N ALA A 302 13.95 29.11 7.08
CA ALA A 302 15.33 28.69 7.31
C ALA A 302 15.42 27.15 7.45
N PRO A 303 16.53 26.51 7.04
CA PRO A 303 16.71 25.07 7.18
C PRO A 303 16.50 24.62 8.64
N ALA A 304 15.60 23.66 8.86
CA ALA A 304 15.40 23.12 10.20
C ALA A 304 16.66 22.34 10.65
N ILE A 305 16.95 22.38 11.95
CA ILE A 305 18.04 21.58 12.53
C ILE A 305 17.76 20.09 12.26
N GLY A 306 18.73 19.41 11.66
CA GLY A 306 18.61 18.01 11.22
C GLY A 306 17.89 17.81 9.88
N SER A 307 17.58 18.87 9.15
CA SER A 307 17.14 18.76 7.75
C SER A 307 18.32 18.37 6.83
N LYS A 308 18.03 17.82 5.65
CA LYS A 308 19.06 17.45 4.66
C LYS A 308 19.92 18.65 4.26
N VAL A 309 19.31 19.84 4.14
CA VAL A 309 20.04 21.07 3.84
C VAL A 309 20.96 21.45 5.00
N HIS A 310 20.47 21.41 6.23
CA HIS A 310 21.27 21.69 7.42
C HIS A 310 22.44 20.70 7.60
N GLU A 311 22.21 19.40 7.37
CA GLU A 311 23.28 18.38 7.39
C GLU A 311 24.33 18.65 6.29
N LYS A 312 23.91 19.09 5.11
CA LYS A 312 24.81 19.44 4.01
C LYS A 312 25.62 20.69 4.33
N GLU A 313 25.01 21.71 4.93
CA GLU A 313 25.69 22.94 5.39
C GLU A 313 26.70 22.63 6.49
N LEU A 314 26.34 21.83 7.50
CA LEU A 314 27.27 21.38 8.55
C LEU A 314 28.43 20.56 7.97
N ARG A 315 28.17 19.70 6.99
CA ARG A 315 29.23 18.92 6.34
C ARG A 315 30.16 19.80 5.50
N ALA A 316 29.64 20.83 4.84
CA ALA A 316 30.44 21.78 4.08
C ALA A 316 31.37 22.58 5.01
N THR A 317 30.83 23.12 6.12
CA THR A 317 31.64 23.88 7.10
C THR A 317 32.70 23.02 7.79
N GLN A 318 32.41 21.74 8.06
CA GLN A 318 33.41 20.80 8.57
C GLN A 318 34.51 20.50 7.55
N LYS A 319 34.16 20.36 6.26
CA LYS A 319 35.14 20.14 5.20
C LYS A 319 36.05 21.36 5.03
N ASP A 320 35.48 22.56 5.03
CA ASP A 320 36.23 23.82 4.89
C ASP A 320 37.18 24.04 6.08
N SER A 321 36.81 23.56 7.27
CA SER A 321 37.70 23.59 8.45
C SER A 321 38.85 22.58 8.38
N GLN A 322 38.77 21.54 7.55
CA GLN A 322 39.81 20.51 7.41
C GLN A 322 40.81 20.79 6.27
N GLU A 323 40.43 21.55 5.24
CA GLU A 323 41.33 21.89 4.13
C GLU A 323 42.39 23.01 4.35
N PRO A 324 42.40 23.85 5.39
CA PRO A 324 43.34 24.97 5.43
C PRO A 324 44.79 24.57 5.70
N HIS A 325 45.06 23.30 6.05
CA HIS A 325 46.41 22.83 6.42
C HIS A 325 47.15 22.02 5.36
N SER A 326 46.53 21.67 4.24
CA SER A 326 47.21 20.93 3.15
C SER A 326 47.79 21.87 2.08
N THR A 327 47.07 22.95 1.74
CA THR A 327 47.50 23.90 0.71
C THR A 327 48.74 24.69 1.14
N GLU A 328 48.89 25.00 2.43
CA GLU A 328 50.04 25.72 2.95
C GLU A 328 51.34 24.90 2.90
N ARG A 329 51.26 23.56 2.93
CA ARG A 329 52.45 22.69 2.75
C ARG A 329 52.90 22.58 1.31
N GLN A 330 52.01 22.82 0.33
CA GLN A 330 52.36 22.68 -1.08
C GLN A 330 53.11 23.92 -1.63
N TRP A 331 52.84 25.11 -1.09
CA TRP A 331 53.61 26.32 -1.40
C TRP A 331 55.05 26.29 -0.86
N PHE A 332 55.31 25.56 0.23
CA PHE A 332 56.63 25.53 0.86
C PHE A 332 57.67 24.67 0.12
N TRP A 333 57.25 23.79 -0.80
CA TRP A 333 58.17 22.96 -1.60
C TRP A 333 58.55 23.56 -2.96
N GLN A 334 57.87 24.61 -3.43
CA GLN A 334 58.16 25.25 -4.73
C GLN A 334 59.14 26.42 -4.66
N THR A 335 59.62 26.79 -3.46
CA THR A 335 60.49 27.97 -3.25
C THR A 335 61.89 27.65 -2.72
N LYS A 336 62.36 26.40 -2.81
CA LYS A 336 63.78 26.08 -2.56
C LYS A 336 64.55 26.05 -3.89
N PRO A 337 65.46 27.02 -4.13
CA PRO A 337 66.31 27.09 -5.32
C PRO A 337 67.41 26.03 -5.35
#